data_AF-A0A934XTX6-F1
#
_entry.id   AF-A0A934XTX6-F1
#
_cell.length_a   1.000
_cell.length_b   1.000
_cell.length_c   1.000
_cell.angle_alpha   90.00
_cell.angle_beta   90.00
_cell.angle_gamma   90.00
#
_symmetry.space_group_name_H-M   'P 1'
#
loop_
_entity.id
_entity.type
_entity.pdbx_description
1 polymer ?
#
loop_
_entity_poly.entity_id
_entity_poly.type
_entity_poly.pdbx_seq_one_letter_code
_entity_poly.pdbx_strand_id
1 'polypeptide(L)'
;MIAHAEKRSLPERGIVRFAPGLGLTNRVIFVADYTREAWYGPLCVAVAANPFLLGVGIHANAAVVLHPGNLLEGVGAVAAALANGSGITHTNLYEVPFGQSVAIEGIEFQQLPHDHYYNIDQRGLHEEENILAEPARSSF
;
A
#
# COMPACT_ATOMS: atom_id res chain seq x y z
N MET A 1 -6.68 -2.81 -9.30
CA MET A 1 -5.28 -2.53 -9.71
C MET A 1 -5.19 -1.08 -10.15
N ILE A 2 -4.04 -0.43 -9.98
CA ILE A 2 -3.77 0.88 -10.58
C ILE A 2 -3.32 0.66 -12.03
N ALA A 3 -4.09 1.19 -12.98
CA ALA A 3 -3.72 1.16 -14.40
C ALA A 3 -2.91 2.38 -14.80
N HIS A 4 -3.12 3.50 -14.12
CA HIS A 4 -2.39 4.73 -14.34
C HIS A 4 -2.32 5.55 -13.06
N ALA A 5 -1.16 6.15 -12.79
CA ALA A 5 -0.94 7.06 -11.68
C ALA A 5 -0.05 8.22 -12.13
N GLU A 6 -0.54 9.45 -12.03
CA GLU A 6 0.23 10.66 -12.30
C GLU A 6 1.17 10.95 -11.12
N LYS A 7 2.43 11.29 -11.41
CA LYS A 7 3.44 11.63 -10.40
C LYS A 7 3.09 12.98 -9.75
N ARG A 8 2.48 12.94 -8.55
CA ARG A 8 2.10 14.13 -7.76
C ARG A 8 2.48 13.93 -6.30
N SER A 9 3.01 14.98 -5.67
CA SER A 9 3.37 14.99 -4.26
C SER A 9 2.16 15.15 -3.34
N LEU A 10 1.03 15.66 -3.85
CA LEU A 10 -0.20 15.87 -3.09
C LEU A 10 -1.32 14.97 -3.62
N PRO A 11 -2.24 14.54 -2.75
CA PRO A 11 -3.43 13.81 -3.16
C PRO A 11 -4.37 14.76 -3.90
N GLU A 12 -4.62 14.47 -5.17
CA GLU A 12 -5.53 15.22 -6.04
C GLU A 12 -6.51 14.26 -6.72
N ARG A 13 -7.77 14.67 -6.87
CA ARG A 13 -8.76 13.82 -7.54
C ARG A 13 -8.39 13.64 -9.01
N GLY A 14 -8.38 12.39 -9.47
CA GLY A 14 -8.19 12.05 -10.87
C GLY A 14 -6.79 11.59 -11.26
N ILE A 15 -5.82 11.71 -10.35
CA ILE A 15 -4.42 11.32 -10.60
C ILE A 15 -4.22 9.80 -10.61
N VAL A 16 -5.20 9.03 -10.11
CA VAL A 16 -5.19 7.56 -10.13
C VAL A 16 -6.36 7.05 -10.95
N ARG A 17 -6.10 6.11 -11.85
CA ARG A 17 -7.11 5.36 -12.59
C ARG A 17 -7.00 3.88 -12.26
N PHE A 18 -8.12 3.27 -11.91
CA PHE A 18 -8.20 1.85 -11.60
C PHE A 18 -8.68 1.04 -12.80
N ALA A 19 -8.24 -0.21 -12.86
CA ALA A 19 -8.76 -1.21 -13.77
C ALA A 19 -8.79 -2.58 -13.09
N PRO A 20 -9.54 -3.56 -13.66
CA PRO A 20 -9.38 -4.96 -13.31
C PRO A 20 -7.92 -5.39 -13.43
N GLY A 21 -7.42 -6.11 -12.43
CA GLY A 21 -6.08 -6.69 -12.44
C GLY A 21 -6.11 -8.20 -12.65
N LEU A 22 -4.94 -8.84 -12.54
CA LEU A 22 -4.79 -10.29 -12.68
C LEU A 22 -5.36 -11.10 -11.50
N GLY A 23 -5.75 -10.45 -10.40
CA GLY A 23 -6.35 -11.14 -9.25
C GLY A 23 -5.37 -11.98 -8.42
N LEU A 24 -4.06 -11.75 -8.53
CA LEU A 24 -3.03 -12.47 -7.76
C LEU A 24 -3.16 -12.27 -6.25
N THR A 25 -3.76 -11.16 -5.83
CA THR A 25 -4.11 -10.87 -4.44
C THR A 25 -5.23 -9.83 -4.42
N ASN A 26 -6.08 -9.91 -3.40
CA ASN A 26 -7.15 -8.96 -3.12
C ASN A 26 -6.91 -8.14 -1.85
N ARG A 27 -5.67 -8.14 -1.33
CA ARG A 27 -5.32 -7.51 -0.04
C ARG A 27 -4.50 -6.23 -0.15
N VAL A 28 -3.89 -5.99 -1.31
CA VAL A 28 -2.91 -4.91 -1.51
C VAL A 28 -3.16 -4.14 -2.81
N ILE A 29 -2.74 -2.88 -2.83
CA ILE A 29 -2.68 -2.05 -4.03
C ILE A 29 -1.28 -1.45 -4.16
N PHE A 30 -0.65 -1.65 -5.32
CA PHE A 30 0.74 -1.27 -5.56
C PHE A 30 0.86 0.03 -6.36
N VAL A 31 1.85 0.84 -5.99
CA VAL A 31 2.33 2.03 -6.70
C VAL A 31 3.85 1.83 -6.87
N ALA A 32 4.35 1.64 -8.10
CA ALA A 32 5.75 1.28 -8.39
C ALA A 32 6.46 2.28 -9.31
N ASP A 33 7.79 2.31 -9.31
CA ASP A 33 8.66 3.24 -10.05
C ASP A 33 8.61 4.70 -9.56
N TYR A 34 9.00 4.91 -8.29
CA TYR A 34 8.93 6.24 -7.67
C TYR A 34 10.21 6.67 -6.96
N THR A 35 10.61 7.92 -7.26
CA THR A 35 11.50 8.76 -6.44
C THR A 35 10.72 9.30 -5.23
N ARG A 36 11.43 9.91 -4.27
CA ARG A 36 10.90 10.27 -2.94
C ARG A 36 9.63 11.14 -2.96
N GLU A 37 9.39 11.94 -3.99
CA GLU A 37 8.30 12.93 -4.00
C GLU A 37 7.04 12.49 -4.77
N ALA A 38 7.06 11.34 -5.45
CA ALA A 38 6.05 11.05 -6.49
C ALA A 38 5.05 9.93 -6.15
N TRP A 39 5.29 9.15 -5.09
CA TRP A 39 4.40 8.04 -4.70
C TRP A 39 3.27 8.48 -3.76
N TYR A 40 3.49 9.52 -2.93
CA TYR A 40 2.61 9.88 -1.83
C TYR A 40 1.19 10.23 -2.30
N GLY A 41 1.04 11.16 -3.25
CA GLY A 41 -0.28 11.56 -3.77
C GLY A 41 -1.08 10.38 -4.33
N PRO A 42 -0.53 9.63 -5.30
CA PRO A 42 -1.19 8.44 -5.83
C PRO A 42 -1.51 7.38 -4.79
N LEU A 43 -0.61 7.11 -3.84
CA LEU A 43 -0.83 6.10 -2.80
C LEU A 43 -1.96 6.52 -1.85
N CYS A 44 -1.97 7.78 -1.43
CA CYS A 44 -3.07 8.37 -0.63
C CYS A 44 -4.42 8.24 -1.35
N VAL A 45 -4.50 8.63 -2.63
CA VAL A 45 -5.75 8.54 -3.41
C VAL A 45 -6.17 7.09 -3.61
N ALA A 46 -5.22 6.19 -3.88
CA ALA A 46 -5.48 4.77 -4.06
C ALA A 46 -6.09 4.12 -2.82
N VAL A 47 -5.52 4.43 -1.65
CA VAL A 47 -5.97 3.93 -0.35
C VAL A 47 -7.27 4.60 0.08
N ALA A 48 -7.45 5.91 -0.11
CA ALA A 48 -8.72 6.57 0.19
C ALA A 48 -9.89 6.04 -0.64
N ALA A 49 -9.64 5.67 -1.90
CA ALA A 49 -10.65 5.02 -2.73
C ALA A 49 -10.94 3.56 -2.32
N ASN A 50 -10.00 2.89 -1.64
CA ASN A 50 -10.11 1.48 -1.25
C ASN A 50 -9.51 1.24 0.15
N PRO A 51 -10.11 1.75 1.24
CA PRO A 51 -9.49 1.72 2.58
C PRO A 51 -9.22 0.32 3.15
N PHE A 52 -9.90 -0.70 2.61
CA PHE A 52 -9.67 -2.10 2.94
C PHE A 52 -8.30 -2.61 2.46
N LEU A 53 -7.77 -2.08 1.34
CA LEU A 53 -6.50 -2.55 0.78
C LEU A 53 -5.32 -1.88 1.51
N LEU A 54 -4.24 -2.62 1.73
CA LEU A 54 -2.96 -2.02 2.08
C LEU A 54 -2.36 -1.35 0.84
N GLY A 55 -2.06 -0.06 0.91
CA GLY A 55 -1.25 0.62 -0.09
C GLY A 55 0.22 0.26 0.06
N VAL A 56 0.89 -0.10 -1.04
CA VAL A 56 2.32 -0.42 -1.05
C VAL A 56 3.01 0.41 -2.14
N GLY A 57 3.84 1.36 -1.73
CA GLY A 57 4.73 2.13 -2.60
C GLY A 57 6.11 1.47 -2.69
N ILE A 58 6.48 0.94 -3.86
CA ILE A 58 7.75 0.21 -4.05
C ILE A 58 8.80 1.16 -4.64
N HIS A 59 9.98 1.20 -4.02
CA HIS A 59 11.11 1.99 -4.51
C HIS A 59 11.71 1.42 -5.80
N ALA A 60 12.32 2.28 -6.64
CA ALA A 60 12.84 1.91 -7.95
C ALA A 60 13.93 0.81 -7.95
N ASN A 61 14.60 0.59 -6.81
CA ASN A 61 15.64 -0.44 -6.64
C ASN A 61 15.27 -1.42 -5.52
N ALA A 62 13.98 -1.71 -5.38
CA ALA A 62 13.44 -2.58 -4.35
C ALA A 62 12.41 -3.53 -4.92
N ALA A 63 12.10 -4.57 -4.15
CA ALA A 63 10.99 -5.47 -4.40
C ALA A 63 10.27 -5.78 -3.08
N VAL A 64 9.09 -6.36 -3.21
CA VAL A 64 8.38 -6.97 -2.09
C VAL A 64 7.98 -8.39 -2.48
N VAL A 65 8.04 -9.31 -1.52
CA VAL A 65 7.62 -10.69 -1.70
C VAL A 65 6.35 -10.91 -0.89
N LEU A 66 5.30 -11.39 -1.55
CA LEU A 66 4.07 -11.80 -0.88
C LEU A 66 4.11 -13.30 -0.61
N HIS A 67 4.26 -13.66 0.66
CA HIS A 67 4.28 -15.04 1.14
C HIS A 67 2.87 -15.56 1.46
N PRO A 68 2.69 -16.89 1.59
CA PRO A 68 1.48 -17.47 2.16
C PRO A 68 1.13 -16.84 3.52
N GLY A 69 -0.16 -16.77 3.85
CA GLY A 69 -0.62 -16.16 5.11
C GLY A 69 -0.63 -14.62 5.10
N ASN A 70 -0.61 -13.99 3.92
CA ASN A 70 -0.66 -12.53 3.74
C ASN A 70 0.50 -11.79 4.42
N LEU A 71 1.69 -12.36 4.34
CA LEU A 71 2.92 -11.78 4.85
C LEU A 71 3.68 -11.10 3.71
N LEU A 72 3.98 -9.82 3.87
CA LEU A 72 4.70 -9.01 2.88
C LEU A 72 6.12 -8.75 3.36
N GLU A 73 7.12 -9.28 2.66
CA GLU A 73 8.54 -9.10 2.95
C GLU A 73 9.13 -7.97 2.10
N GLY A 74 10.00 -7.14 2.70
CA GLY A 74 10.77 -6.12 2.00
C GLY A 74 12.13 -6.62 1.51
N VAL A 75 12.41 -6.46 0.21
CA VAL A 75 13.70 -6.80 -0.40
C VAL A 75 14.40 -5.54 -0.92
N GLY A 76 15.61 -5.26 -0.41
CA GLY A 76 16.42 -4.08 -0.74
C GLY A 76 16.49 -3.05 0.39
N ALA A 77 17.45 -2.12 0.31
CA ALA A 77 17.83 -1.24 1.44
C ALA A 77 16.69 -0.36 2.02
N VAL A 78 15.74 0.06 1.18
CA VAL A 78 14.45 0.68 1.59
C VAL A 78 13.38 0.07 0.70
N ALA A 79 12.69 -0.96 1.19
CA ALA A 79 11.93 -1.83 0.31
C ALA A 79 10.60 -1.18 -0.15
N ALA A 80 9.79 -0.72 0.81
CA ALA A 80 8.49 -0.11 0.49
C ALA A 80 7.97 0.84 1.57
N ALA A 81 7.16 1.81 1.14
CA ALA A 81 6.26 2.55 2.01
C ALA A 81 4.91 1.84 2.08
N LEU A 82 4.39 1.65 3.29
CA LEU A 82 3.09 1.05 3.55
C LEU A 82 2.11 2.14 3.96
N ALA A 83 0.91 2.09 3.40
CA ALA A 83 -0.19 3.00 3.69
C ALA A 83 -1.42 2.19 4.12
N ASN A 84 -1.74 2.25 5.41
CA ASN A 84 -2.90 1.59 5.99
C ASN A 84 -4.08 2.58 6.05
N GLY A 85 -5.10 2.34 5.21
CA GLY A 85 -6.31 3.16 5.16
C GLY A 85 -7.43 2.72 6.10
N SER A 86 -7.26 1.62 6.85
CA SER A 86 -8.35 1.08 7.67
C SER A 86 -8.84 2.03 8.76
N GLY A 87 -8.00 3.00 9.17
CA GLY A 87 -8.34 4.05 10.12
C GLY A 87 -8.92 5.32 9.50
N ILE A 88 -9.20 5.36 8.19
CA ILE A 88 -9.74 6.58 7.56
C ILE A 88 -11.11 6.92 8.14
N THR A 89 -11.22 8.09 8.75
CA THR A 89 -12.46 8.61 9.36
C THR A 89 -13.16 9.63 8.46
N HIS A 90 -12.41 10.30 7.60
CA HIS A 90 -12.95 11.32 6.70
C HIS A 90 -12.15 11.40 5.40
N THR A 91 -12.86 11.57 4.28
CA THR A 91 -12.27 12.00 3.01
C THR A 91 -13.32 12.67 2.11
N ASN A 92 -12.90 13.68 1.36
CA ASN A 92 -13.76 14.36 0.37
C ASN A 92 -13.47 13.91 -1.08
N LEU A 93 -12.78 12.78 -1.28
CA LEU A 93 -12.30 12.30 -2.59
C LEU A 93 -13.37 12.30 -3.70
N TYR A 94 -14.61 11.96 -3.35
CA TYR A 94 -15.72 11.88 -4.30
C TYR A 94 -16.55 13.17 -4.38
N GLU A 95 -16.26 14.16 -3.55
CA GLU A 95 -16.98 15.43 -3.44
C GLU A 95 -16.29 16.57 -4.19
N VAL A 96 -14.96 16.54 -4.31
CA VAL A 96 -14.18 17.58 -5.00
C VAL A 96 -14.09 17.36 -6.51
N PRO A 97 -13.99 18.40 -7.36
CA PRO A 97 -13.75 18.21 -8.80
C PRO A 97 -12.41 17.52 -9.14
N PHE A 98 -12.27 17.01 -10.36
CA PHE A 98 -10.98 16.53 -10.87
C PHE A 98 -9.93 17.65 -10.87
N GLY A 99 -8.69 17.33 -10.50
CA GLY A 99 -7.59 18.29 -10.39
C GLY A 99 -7.58 19.14 -9.11
N GLN A 100 -8.50 18.89 -8.18
CA GLN A 100 -8.52 19.55 -6.86
C GLN A 100 -7.89 18.65 -5.80
N SER A 101 -7.31 19.28 -4.78
CA SER A 101 -6.73 18.58 -3.63
C SER A 101 -7.80 17.81 -2.85
N VAL A 102 -7.42 16.64 -2.34
CA VAL A 102 -8.27 15.75 -1.58
C VAL A 102 -7.87 15.79 -0.10
N ALA A 103 -8.84 16.04 0.78
CA ALA A 103 -8.69 15.87 2.21
C ALA A 103 -8.85 14.39 2.57
N ILE A 104 -7.95 13.88 3.40
CA ILE A 104 -7.98 12.50 3.90
C ILE A 104 -7.44 12.52 5.34
N GLU A 105 -8.20 11.95 6.26
CA GLU A 105 -7.82 11.83 7.68
C GLU A 105 -7.75 10.36 8.07
N GLY A 106 -6.68 9.96 8.78
CA GLY A 106 -6.56 8.62 9.36
C GLY A 106 -5.80 7.58 8.53
N ILE A 107 -5.03 7.98 7.52
CA ILE A 107 -4.04 7.07 6.90
C ILE A 107 -2.84 6.94 7.84
N GLU A 108 -2.48 5.70 8.17
CA GLU A 108 -1.24 5.39 8.88
C GLU A 108 -0.15 4.98 7.88
N PHE A 109 1.03 5.59 8.01
CA PHE A 109 2.18 5.29 7.18
C PHE A 109 3.26 4.56 7.98
N GLN A 110 3.81 3.51 7.38
CA GLN A 110 4.92 2.74 7.92
C GLN A 110 5.95 2.51 6.81
N GLN A 111 7.21 2.31 7.19
CA GLN A 111 8.24 1.84 6.27
C GLN A 111 8.38 0.34 6.46
N LEU A 112 8.55 -0.40 5.36
CA LEU A 112 8.92 -1.80 5.35
C LEU A 112 10.42 -1.90 5.04
N PRO A 113 11.27 -2.14 6.05
CA PRO A 113 12.70 -2.30 5.85
C PRO A 113 13.02 -3.63 5.14
N HIS A 114 14.30 -3.79 4.79
CA HIS A 114 14.84 -5.08 4.38
C HIS A 114 14.69 -6.14 5.49
N ASP A 115 14.44 -7.40 5.14
CA ASP A 115 14.36 -8.54 6.06
C ASP A 115 13.29 -8.39 7.16
N HIS A 116 12.31 -7.53 6.91
CA HIS A 116 11.13 -7.34 7.75
C HIS A 116 9.89 -7.79 6.99
N TYR A 117 8.89 -8.19 7.78
CA TYR A 117 7.64 -8.71 7.28
C TYR A 117 6.48 -7.88 7.82
N TYR A 118 5.47 -7.67 6.99
CA TYR A 118 4.22 -7.04 7.38
C TYR A 118 3.08 -8.05 7.23
N ASN A 119 2.38 -8.34 8.33
CA ASN A 119 1.16 -9.13 8.28
C ASN A 119 -0.01 -8.23 7.85
N ILE A 120 -0.51 -8.45 6.64
CA ILE A 120 -1.55 -7.58 6.05
C ILE A 120 -2.89 -7.71 6.81
N ASP A 121 -3.18 -8.87 7.38
CA ASP A 121 -4.42 -9.09 8.13
C ASP A 121 -4.37 -8.44 9.52
N GLN A 122 -3.24 -8.57 10.22
CA GLN A 122 -3.04 -7.99 11.55
C GLN A 122 -2.62 -6.52 11.52
N ARG A 123 -2.23 -6.00 10.35
CA ARG A 123 -1.71 -4.64 10.14
C ARG A 123 -0.47 -4.34 11.00
N GLY A 124 0.42 -5.31 11.14
CA GLY A 124 1.58 -5.25 12.02
C GLY A 124 2.89 -5.61 11.33
N LEU A 125 3.98 -4.96 11.76
CA LEU A 125 5.35 -5.32 11.40
C LEU A 125 5.87 -6.42 12.34
N HIS A 126 6.64 -7.34 11.78
CA HIS A 126 7.25 -8.46 12.47
C HIS A 126 8.67 -8.71 11.92
N GLU A 127 9.56 -9.20 12.78
CA GLU A 127 10.89 -9.67 12.41
C GLU A 127 10.86 -11.16 12.00
N GLU A 128 11.77 -11.58 11.12
CA GLU A 128 11.83 -12.93 10.52
C GLU A 128 11.71 -14.07 11.53
N GLU A 129 12.44 -13.96 12.65
CA GLU A 129 12.58 -15.01 13.67
C GLU A 129 11.24 -15.38 14.34
N ASN A 130 10.25 -14.48 14.32
CA ASN A 130 8.96 -14.64 14.98
C ASN A 130 7.85 -15.20 14.08
N ILE A 131 8.06 -15.33 12.77
CA ILE A 131 6.97 -15.61 11.80
C ILE A 131 7.11 -16.98 11.16
N LEU A 132 8.34 -17.38 10.83
CA LEU A 132 8.61 -18.70 10.23
C LEU A 132 8.56 -19.83 11.27
N ALA A 133 8.49 -19.50 12.57
CA ALA A 133 8.44 -20.47 13.66
C ALA A 133 7.04 -21.08 13.87
N GLU A 134 5.97 -20.48 13.35
CA GLU A 134 4.62 -21.07 13.41
C GLU A 134 4.26 -21.73 12.08
N PRO A 135 4.19 -23.08 12.01
CA PRO A 135 3.63 -23.71 10.82
C PRO A 135 2.17 -23.29 10.71
N ALA A 136 1.82 -22.72 9.55
CA ALA A 136 0.46 -22.35 9.20
C ALA A 136 -0.48 -23.49 9.58
N ARG A 137 -1.27 -23.31 10.65
CA ARG A 137 -2.36 -24.21 10.99
C ARG A 137 -3.40 -24.07 9.90
N SER A 138 -3.28 -24.93 8.90
CA SER A 138 -4.31 -25.18 7.90
C SER A 138 -5.59 -25.54 8.64
N SER A 139 -6.52 -24.60 8.66
CA SER A 139 -7.90 -24.82 9.09
C SER A 139 -8.71 -25.00 7.82
N PHE A 140 -8.74 -26.23 7.32
CA PHE A 140 -9.78 -26.73 6.42
C PHE A 140 -10.73 -27.62 7.22
#